data_AF-X1A8L3-F1
#
_entry.id   AF-X1A8L3-F1
#
_cell.length_a   1.000
_cell.length_b   1.000
_cell.length_c   1.000
_cell.angle_alpha   90.00
_cell.angle_beta   90.00
_cell.angle_gamma   90.00
#
_symmetry.space_group_name_H-M   'P 1'
#
loop_
_entity.id
_entity.type
_entity.pdbx_description
1 polymer ?
#
loop_
_entity_poly.entity_id
_entity_poly.type
_entity_poly.pdbx_seq_one_letter_code
_entity_poly.pdbx_strand_id
1 'polypeptide(L)' 'MKKVTVLGAGYMGSAITFPLAENGFDVNLWGTWLDDNIINSCLKGKHPKLKKPLHINRQYQQG' A
#
# COMPACT_ATOMS: atom_id res chain seq x y z
N MET A 1 4.01 -8.18 16.57
CA MET A 1 3.36 -7.41 15.48
C MET A 1 2.74 -8.40 14.50
N LYS A 2 1.46 -8.24 14.12
CA LYS A 2 0.80 -9.17 13.18
C LYS A 2 1.04 -8.69 11.75
N LYS A 3 1.39 -9.59 10.83
CA LYS A 3 1.67 -9.26 9.42
C LYS A 3 0.46 -9.50 8.53
N VAL A 4 0.21 -8.58 7.60
CA VAL A 4 -0.86 -8.68 6.61
C VAL A 4 -0.28 -8.32 5.24
N THR A 5 -0.61 -9.13 4.23
CA THR A 5 -0.28 -8.84 2.84
C THR A 5 -1.57 -8.54 2.09
N VAL A 6 -1.60 -7.40 1.41
CA VAL A 6 -2.69 -6.99 0.53
C VAL A 6 -2.25 -7.22 -0.92
N LEU A 7 -2.99 -8.07 -1.64
CA LEU A 7 -2.74 -8.36 -3.05
C LEU A 7 -3.56 -7.41 -3.92
N GLY A 8 -2.88 -6.64 -4.76
CA GLY A 8 -3.45 -5.61 -5.63
C GLY A 8 -3.18 -4.21 -5.07
N ALA A 9 -2.31 -3.44 -5.74
CA ALA A 9 -1.94 -2.09 -5.30
C ALA A 9 -2.80 -0.97 -5.93
N GLY A 10 -3.95 -1.34 -6.51
CA GLY A 10 -4.96 -0.41 -7.00
C GLY A 10 -5.59 0.45 -5.89
N TYR A 11 -6.62 1.24 -6.25
CA TYR A 11 -7.27 2.18 -5.32
C TYR A 11 -7.78 1.52 -4.03
N MET A 12 -8.51 0.41 -4.14
CA MET A 12 -9.11 -0.26 -2.97
C MET A 12 -8.05 -0.99 -2.11
N GLY A 13 -7.09 -1.65 -2.76
CA GLY A 13 -6.01 -2.34 -2.04
C GLY A 13 -5.09 -1.36 -1.32
N SER A 14 -4.81 -0.20 -1.92
CA SER A 14 -4.12 0.89 -1.22
C SER A 14 -4.97 1.54 -0.12
N ALA A 15 -6.30 1.57 -0.26
CA ALA A 15 -7.18 2.15 0.75
C ALA A 15 -7.29 1.30 2.03
N ILE A 16 -7.26 -0.03 1.90
CA ILE A 16 -7.40 -0.91 3.07
C ILE A 16 -6.13 -0.95 3.93
N THR A 17 -4.96 -0.55 3.40
CA THR A 17 -3.73 -0.50 4.20
C THR A 17 -3.78 0.57 5.30
N PHE A 18 -4.60 1.61 5.16
CA PHE A 18 -4.73 2.68 6.17
C PHE A 18 -5.30 2.15 7.49
N PRO A 19 -6.53 1.59 7.55
CA PRO A 19 -7.06 1.07 8.80
C PRO A 19 -6.22 -0.09 9.34
N LEU A 20 -5.58 -0.90 8.49
CA LEU A 20 -4.68 -1.97 8.94
C LEU A 20 -3.45 -1.41 9.67
N ALA A 21 -2.77 -0.41 9.09
CA ALA A 21 -1.64 0.24 9.74
C ALA A 21 -2.06 0.97 11.03
N GLU A 22 -3.20 1.67 11.01
CA GLU A 22 -3.76 2.36 12.19
C GLU A 22 -4.09 1.37 13.34
N ASN A 23 -4.40 0.11 13.03
CA ASN A 23 -4.62 -0.95 14.02
C ASN A 23 -3.33 -1.71 14.41
N GLY A 24 -2.15 -1.23 14.03
CA GLY A 24 -0.86 -1.79 14.45
C GLY A 24 -0.43 -3.06 13.69
N PHE A 25 -1.01 -3.31 12.51
CA PHE A 25 -0.55 -4.37 11.62
C PHE A 25 0.68 -3.92 10.82
N ASP A 26 1.59 -4.87 10.57
CA ASP A 26 2.67 -4.72 9.61
C ASP A 26 2.13 -5.04 8.21
N VAL A 27 1.97 -4.02 7.37
CA VAL A 27 1.27 -4.15 6.09
C VAL A 27 2.24 -4.18 4.92
N ASN A 28 2.17 -5.26 4.14
CA ASN A 28 2.80 -5.36 2.83
C ASN A 28 1.74 -5.13 1.74
N LEU A 29 1.97 -4.15 0.87
CA LEU A 29 1.16 -3.94 -0.32
C LEU A 29 1.87 -4.52 -1.53
N TRP A 30 1.25 -5.48 -2.20
CA TRP A 30 1.78 -6.17 -3.36
C TRP A 30 1.01 -5.77 -4.61
N GLY A 31 1.71 -5.38 -5.66
CA GLY A 31 1.13 -4.91 -6.91
C GLY A 31 1.92 -5.37 -8.12
N THR A 32 1.41 -5.04 -9.30
CA THR A 32 2.07 -5.30 -10.58
C THR A 32 2.59 -3.99 -11.18
N TRP A 33 3.28 -4.06 -12.32
CA TRP A 33 3.74 -2.88 -13.08
C TRP A 33 2.61 -1.91 -13.45
N LEU A 34 1.36 -2.39 -13.53
CA LEU A 34 0.17 -1.55 -13.77
C LEU A 34 -0.13 -0.60 -12.60
N ASP A 35 0.32 -0.94 -11.39
CA ASP A 35 0.04 -0.20 -10.16
C ASP A 35 1.16 0.78 -9.77
N ASP A 36 2.23 0.86 -10.55
CA ASP A 36 3.44 1.64 -10.22
C ASP A 36 3.12 3.11 -9.94
N ASN A 37 2.17 3.71 -10.65
CA ASN A 37 1.77 5.10 -10.43
C ASN A 37 1.11 5.31 -9.06
N ILE A 38 0.30 4.34 -8.60
CA ILE A 38 -0.37 4.40 -7.31
C ILE A 38 0.67 4.18 -6.21
N ILE A 39 1.50 3.14 -6.33
CA ILE A 39 2.58 2.83 -5.39
C ILE A 39 3.54 4.03 -5.27
N ASN A 40 3.95 4.64 -6.38
CA ASN A 40 4.85 5.79 -6.38
C ASN A 40 4.23 7.02 -5.70
N SER A 41 2.94 7.30 -5.90
CA SER A 41 2.25 8.39 -5.20
C SER A 41 2.16 8.10 -3.70
N CYS A 42 1.81 6.87 -3.34
CA CYS A 42 1.76 6.38 -1.98
C CYS A 42 3.09 6.55 -1.23
N LEU A 43 4.21 6.23 -1.90
CA LEU A 43 5.57 6.38 -1.37
C LEU A 43 6.01 7.83 -1.18
N LYS A 44 5.50 8.75 -2.02
CA LYS A 44 5.71 10.20 -1.85
C LYS A 44 4.89 10.78 -0.68
N GLY A 45 4.27 9.91 0.11
CA GLY A 45 3.59 10.25 1.36
C GLY A 45 2.13 10.65 1.18
N LYS A 46 1.54 10.51 -0.02
CA LYS A 46 0.11 10.80 -0.24
C LYS A 46 -0.47 9.91 -1.33
N HIS A 47 -1.45 9.07 -0.96
CA HIS A 47 -2.28 8.43 -1.99
C HIS A 47 -3.09 9.52 -2.74
N PRO A 48 -3.14 9.51 -4.10
CA PRO A 48 -3.54 10.67 -4.91
C PRO A 48 -4.93 11.22 -4.59
N LYS A 49 -5.83 10.34 -4.12
CA LYS A 49 -7.22 10.69 -3.76
C LYS A 49 -7.50 10.67 -2.25
N LEU A 50 -6.66 10.02 -1.44
CA LEU A 50 -6.95 9.78 -0.02
C LEU A 50 -6.20 10.77 0.90
N LYS A 51 -5.20 11.51 0.38
CA LYS A 51 -4.44 12.57 1.08
C LYS A 51 -3.80 12.16 2.43
N LYS A 52 -3.78 10.87 2.77
CA LYS A 52 -3.13 10.33 3.97
C LYS A 52 -1.73 9.76 3.66
N PRO A 53 -0.76 9.87 4.59
CA PRO A 53 0.54 9.24 4.48
C PRO A 53 0.46 7.73 4.70
N LEU A 54 1.26 6.98 3.92
CA LEU A 54 1.34 5.53 3.98
C LEU A 54 2.60 5.11 4.73
N HIS A 55 2.41 4.37 5.82
CA HIS A 55 3.46 3.61 6.48
C HIS A 55 3.30 2.14 6.07
N ILE A 56 3.80 1.78 4.88
CA ILE A 56 3.75 0.41 4.34
C ILE A 56 5.15 -0.11 4.06
N ASN A 57 5.37 -1.39 4.36
CA ASN A 57 6.58 -2.10 3.94
C ASN A 57 6.36 -2.62 2.51
N ARG A 58 7.33 -2.38 1.62
CA ARG A 58 7.24 -2.77 0.20
C ARG A 58 7.69 -4.21 -0.01
N GLN A 59 6.91 -4.98 -0.78
CA GLN A 59 7.41 -6.17 -1.48
C GLN A 59 6.96 -6.12 -2.93
N TYR A 60 7.93 -6.01 -3.84
CA TYR A 60 7.75 -6.01 -5.29
C TYR A 60 8.28 -7.33 -5.84
N GLN A 61 7.55 -7.99 -6.74
CA GLN A 61 8.13 -9.05 -7.57
C GLN A 61 8.04 -8.62 -9.04
N GLN A 62 9.20 -8.44 -9.66
CA GLN A 62 9.32 -8.48 -11.11
C GLN A 62 9.04 -9.92 -11.53
N GLY A 63 7.96 -10.12 -12.29
CA GLY A 63 7.77 -11.29 -13.14
C GLY A 63 8.11 -10.89 -14.57
#